data_AF-A0A7Y4VT73-F1
#
_entry.id   AF-A0A7Y4VT73-F1
#
_cell.length_a   1.000
_cell.length_b   1.000
_cell.length_c   1.000
_cell.angle_alpha   90.00
_cell.angle_beta   90.00
_cell.angle_gamma   90.00
#
_symmetry.space_group_name_H-M   'P 1'
#
loop_
_entity.id
_entity.type
_entity.pdbx_description
1 polymer ?
#
loop_
_entity_poly.entity_id
_entity_poly.type
_entity_poly.pdbx_seq_one_letter_code
_entity_poly.pdbx_strand_id
1 'polypeptide(L)'
;MLNQNFVIIGTLIGTTGAFAYVWDTIKGNVKPNRVSFLLWSIAPMIAFAAQIKQGVGLESLMTFSTGFLPLLTFIASFTNKNAEWKLTRFDLACGFLSLVGLIIWLITKVGNVAIFFSIVADGLAALPTLVKAYKHPETEVAWPWLATCFGVTLTLLTLKEWTFANSGFYHLYLYCGLNDFYLCAIQVRKAGLKYPRTRKAIYDTQKHLRWS
;
A
#
# COMPACT_ATOMS: atom_id res chain seq x y z
N MET A 1 18.20 -20.18 4.48
CA MET A 1 18.25 -18.96 3.67
C MET A 1 17.90 -19.27 2.24
N LEU A 2 17.00 -18.50 1.62
CA LEU A 2 16.67 -18.66 0.20
C LEU A 2 17.76 -18.04 -0.68
N ASN A 3 17.82 -18.48 -1.93
CA ASN A 3 18.69 -17.88 -2.94
C ASN A 3 18.27 -16.42 -3.19
N GLN A 4 19.22 -15.50 -3.40
CA GLN A 4 18.95 -14.08 -3.65
C GLN A 4 18.03 -13.82 -4.85
N ASN A 5 18.01 -14.73 -5.84
CA ASN A 5 17.12 -14.63 -6.99
C ASN A 5 15.63 -14.64 -6.62
N PHE A 6 15.25 -15.12 -5.43
CA PHE A 6 13.87 -15.05 -4.93
C PHE A 6 13.39 -13.61 -4.70
N VAL A 7 14.30 -12.63 -4.55
CA VAL A 7 13.94 -11.21 -4.53
C VAL A 7 13.25 -10.78 -5.82
N ILE A 8 13.67 -11.32 -6.97
CA ILE A 8 13.05 -11.02 -8.27
C ILE A 8 11.60 -11.52 -8.28
N ILE A 9 11.38 -12.75 -7.81
CA ILE A 9 10.04 -13.35 -7.72
C ILE A 9 9.15 -12.52 -6.78
N GLY A 10 9.66 -12.18 -5.59
CA GLY A 10 8.93 -11.35 -4.62
C GLY A 10 8.58 -9.97 -5.19
N THR A 11 9.51 -9.35 -5.92
CA THR A 11 9.31 -8.05 -6.57
C THR A 11 8.25 -8.12 -7.68
N LEU A 12 8.27 -9.16 -8.52
CA LEU A 12 7.27 -9.36 -9.56
C LEU A 12 5.86 -9.55 -8.97
N ILE A 13 5.75 -10.34 -7.89
CA ILE A 13 4.47 -10.56 -7.21
C ILE A 13 3.95 -9.25 -6.58
N GLY A 14 4.81 -8.50 -5.88
CA GLY A 14 4.42 -7.21 -5.29
C GLY A 14 4.01 -6.20 -6.37
N THR A 15 4.77 -6.13 -7.45
CA THR A 15 4.50 -5.22 -8.59
C THR A 15 3.18 -5.56 -9.27
N THR A 16 2.90 -6.84 -9.52
CA THR A 16 1.61 -7.26 -10.11
C THR A 16 0.43 -6.96 -9.19
N GLY A 17 0.58 -7.15 -7.87
CA GLY A 17 -0.42 -6.75 -6.88
C GLY A 17 -0.71 -5.25 -6.93
N ALA A 18 0.33 -4.42 -6.99
CA ALA A 18 0.19 -2.97 -7.08
C ALA A 18 -0.45 -2.51 -8.40
N PHE A 19 -0.09 -3.11 -9.54
CA PHE A 19 -0.76 -2.83 -10.82
C PHE A 19 -2.24 -3.21 -10.80
N ALA A 20 -2.59 -4.35 -10.19
CA ALA A 20 -3.99 -4.73 -10.00
C ALA A 20 -4.74 -3.69 -9.16
N TYR A 21 -4.11 -3.18 -8.09
CA TYR A 21 -4.67 -2.12 -7.25
C TYR A 21 -4.92 -0.82 -8.02
N VAL A 22 -3.96 -0.38 -8.84
CA VAL A 22 -4.11 0.81 -9.72
C VAL A 22 -5.28 0.60 -10.67
N TRP A 23 -5.35 -0.57 -11.30
CA TRP A 23 -6.42 -0.91 -12.24
C TRP A 23 -7.81 -0.90 -11.60
N ASP A 24 -7.93 -1.49 -10.41
CA ASP A 24 -9.18 -1.48 -9.63
C ASP A 24 -9.55 -0.09 -9.12
N THR A 25 -8.55 0.76 -8.83
CA THR A 25 -8.76 2.18 -8.53
C THR A 25 -9.35 2.90 -9.74
N ILE A 26 -8.79 2.74 -10.95
CA ILE A 26 -9.31 3.36 -12.18
C ILE A 26 -10.76 2.90 -12.44
N LYS A 27 -11.07 1.62 -12.18
CA LYS A 27 -12.43 1.09 -12.30
C LYS A 27 -13.39 1.59 -11.22
N GLY A 28 -12.90 2.18 -10.14
CA GLY A 28 -13.70 2.62 -8.99
C GLY A 28 -14.17 1.46 -8.10
N ASN A 29 -13.54 0.29 -8.25
CA ASN A 29 -13.76 -0.86 -7.36
C ASN A 29 -13.11 -0.62 -6.00
N VAL A 30 -12.04 0.17 -5.98
CA VAL A 30 -11.24 0.51 -4.80
C VAL A 30 -11.20 2.02 -4.64
N LYS A 31 -11.22 2.48 -3.39
CA LYS A 31 -11.19 3.91 -3.07
C LYS A 31 -9.96 4.24 -2.23
N PRO A 32 -8.77 4.38 -2.82
CA PRO A 32 -7.53 4.58 -2.08
C PRO A 32 -7.59 5.79 -1.14
N ASN A 33 -6.95 5.68 0.03
CA ASN A 33 -6.80 6.85 0.89
C ASN A 33 -5.70 7.74 0.30
N ARG A 34 -6.10 8.87 -0.28
CA ARG A 34 -5.20 9.77 -0.99
C ARG A 34 -4.02 10.25 -0.15
N VAL A 35 -4.19 10.42 1.17
CA VAL A 35 -3.09 10.85 2.06
C VAL A 35 -2.04 9.74 2.17
N SER A 36 -2.45 8.51 2.44
CA SER A 36 -1.55 7.35 2.54
C SER A 36 -0.76 7.13 1.26
N PHE A 37 -1.44 7.05 0.12
CA PHE A 37 -0.80 6.77 -1.17
C PHE A 37 0.13 7.90 -1.63
N LEU A 38 -0.21 9.16 -1.33
CA LEU A 38 0.68 10.28 -1.58
C LEU A 38 1.95 10.18 -0.73
N LEU A 39 1.83 9.95 0.58
CA LEU A 39 2.98 9.92 1.48
C LEU A 39 3.90 8.73 1.20
N TRP A 40 3.33 7.55 0.94
CA TRP A 40 4.08 6.37 0.49
C TRP A 40 4.79 6.57 -0.84
N SER A 41 4.38 7.54 -1.66
CA SER A 41 5.13 7.90 -2.87
C SER A 41 6.34 8.80 -2.60
N ILE A 42 6.24 9.72 -1.64
CA ILE A 42 7.22 10.79 -1.46
C ILE A 42 8.58 10.24 -1.00
N ALA A 43 8.60 9.47 0.07
CA ALA A 43 9.86 9.02 0.68
C ALA A 43 10.69 8.14 -0.29
N PRO A 44 10.10 7.12 -0.94
CA PRO A 44 10.84 6.30 -1.90
C PRO A 44 11.24 7.07 -3.16
N MET A 45 10.48 8.06 -3.61
CA MET A 45 10.88 8.91 -4.75
C MET A 45 12.10 9.80 -4.41
N ILE A 46 12.17 10.33 -3.19
CA ILE A 46 13.35 11.05 -2.72
C ILE A 46 14.55 10.10 -2.62
N ALA A 47 14.35 8.91 -2.05
CA ALA A 47 15.41 7.90 -1.93
C ALA A 47 15.92 7.45 -3.30
N PHE A 48 15.03 7.24 -4.26
CA PHE A 48 15.38 6.91 -5.64
C PHE A 48 16.22 8.01 -6.29
N ALA A 49 15.82 9.27 -6.18
CA ALA A 49 16.60 10.39 -6.71
C ALA A 49 18.00 10.46 -6.11
N ALA A 50 18.14 10.15 -4.81
CA ALA A 50 19.44 10.05 -4.15
C ALA A 50 20.28 8.85 -4.65
N GLN A 51 19.66 7.69 -4.86
CA GLN A 51 20.31 6.49 -5.40
C GLN A 51 20.83 6.71 -6.83
N ILE A 52 20.07 7.42 -7.67
CA ILE A 52 20.51 7.79 -9.02
C ILE A 52 21.76 8.66 -8.97
N LYS A 53 21.78 9.67 -8.09
CA LYS A 53 22.98 10.52 -7.90
C LYS A 53 24.20 9.74 -7.38
N GLN A 54 23.97 8.66 -6.64
CA GLN A 54 25.03 7.80 -6.07
C GLN A 54 25.45 6.65 -7.00
N GLY A 55 24.81 6.48 -8.16
CA GLY A 55 25.18 5.43 -9.12
C GLY A 55 24.82 4.00 -8.68
N VAL A 56 23.76 3.84 -7.86
CA VAL A 56 23.32 2.54 -7.31
C VAL A 56 22.89 1.52 -8.39
N GLY A 57 22.66 1.97 -9.62
CA GLY A 57 22.38 1.09 -10.77
C GLY A 57 20.98 0.48 -10.73
N LEU A 58 20.84 -0.74 -11.24
CA LEU A 58 19.53 -1.42 -11.41
C LEU A 58 18.78 -1.67 -10.09
N GLU A 59 19.48 -1.80 -8.97
CA GLU A 59 18.87 -1.99 -7.64
C GLU A 59 17.94 -0.83 -7.26
N SER A 60 18.19 0.37 -7.80
CA SER A 60 17.34 1.55 -7.58
C SER A 60 15.94 1.42 -8.20
N LEU A 61 15.73 0.50 -9.14
CA LEU A 61 14.41 0.26 -9.75
C LEU A 61 13.37 -0.25 -8.75
N MET A 62 13.80 -1.00 -7.73
CA MET A 62 12.89 -1.45 -6.68
C MET A 62 12.42 -0.27 -5.83
N THR A 63 13.34 0.63 -5.47
CA THR A 63 13.01 1.87 -4.74
C THR A 63 12.13 2.79 -5.58
N PHE A 64 12.40 2.91 -6.88
CA PHE A 64 11.52 3.60 -7.81
C PHE A 64 10.11 3.00 -7.82
N SER A 65 9.99 1.69 -8.02
CA SER A 65 8.69 1.01 -8.10
C SER A 65 7.88 1.20 -6.82
N THR A 66 8.55 1.16 -5.66
CA THR A 66 7.93 1.35 -4.33
C THR A 66 7.31 2.73 -4.17
N GLY A 67 7.86 3.79 -4.77
CA GLY A 67 7.21 5.12 -4.71
C GLY A 67 6.32 5.42 -5.91
N PHE A 68 6.68 4.92 -7.09
CA PHE A 68 5.99 5.21 -8.34
C PHE A 68 4.63 4.52 -8.42
N LEU A 69 4.51 3.27 -7.95
CA LEU A 69 3.23 2.56 -7.98
C LEU A 69 2.20 3.19 -7.01
N PRO A 70 2.53 3.58 -5.76
CA PRO A 70 1.65 4.39 -4.94
C PRO A 70 1.30 5.74 -5.55
N LEU A 71 2.25 6.40 -6.22
CA LEU A 71 1.98 7.65 -6.94
C LEU A 71 0.95 7.43 -8.05
N LEU A 72 1.08 6.35 -8.83
CA LEU A 72 0.09 5.99 -9.84
C LEU A 72 -1.28 5.72 -9.23
N THR A 73 -1.36 5.03 -8.09
CA THR A 73 -2.62 4.83 -7.37
C THR A 73 -3.22 6.16 -6.90
N PHE A 74 -2.40 7.05 -6.35
CA PHE A 74 -2.84 8.39 -5.95
C PHE A 74 -3.42 9.16 -7.13
N ILE A 75 -2.72 9.21 -8.27
CA ILE A 75 -3.19 9.86 -9.50
C ILE A 75 -4.46 9.19 -10.02
N ALA A 76 -4.49 7.86 -10.07
CA ALA A 76 -5.64 7.07 -10.51
C ALA A 76 -6.89 7.36 -9.65
N SER A 77 -6.73 7.68 -8.37
CA SER A 77 -7.86 8.02 -7.49
C SER A 77 -8.65 9.26 -7.91
N PHE A 78 -8.12 10.09 -8.81
CA PHE A 78 -8.78 11.29 -9.33
C PHE A 78 -9.47 11.05 -10.68
N THR A 79 -9.20 9.94 -11.36
CA THR A 79 -9.75 9.67 -12.70
C THR A 79 -11.20 9.19 -12.65
N ASN A 80 -11.61 8.57 -11.53
CA ASN A 80 -12.95 8.03 -11.35
C ASN A 80 -13.60 8.55 -10.06
N LYS A 81 -14.76 9.20 -10.17
CA LYS A 81 -15.52 9.72 -9.02
C LYS A 81 -15.95 8.62 -8.04
N ASN A 82 -16.13 7.39 -8.53
CA ASN A 82 -16.45 6.25 -7.66
C ASN A 82 -15.25 5.79 -6.83
N ALA A 83 -14.02 6.12 -7.24
CA ALA A 83 -12.78 5.83 -6.51
C ALA A 83 -12.47 6.87 -5.40
N GLU A 84 -13.31 7.90 -5.26
CA GLU A 84 -13.05 8.97 -4.31
C GLU A 84 -13.27 8.53 -2.86
N TRP A 85 -12.23 8.70 -2.05
CA TRP A 85 -12.29 8.60 -0.60
C TRP A 85 -12.44 9.98 0.03
N LYS A 86 -13.41 10.14 0.94
CA LYS A 86 -13.62 11.39 1.68
C LYS A 86 -12.56 11.51 2.77
N LEU A 87 -11.71 12.52 2.66
CA LEU A 87 -10.68 12.79 3.67
C LEU A 87 -11.29 13.23 5.00
N THR A 88 -10.79 12.64 6.07
CA THR A 88 -11.17 12.96 7.44
C THR A 88 -10.09 13.79 8.13
N ARG A 89 -10.43 14.43 9.26
CA ARG A 89 -9.44 15.11 10.11
C ARG A 89 -8.36 14.15 10.63
N PHE A 90 -8.73 12.90 10.86
CA PHE A 90 -7.79 11.85 11.25
C PHE A 90 -6.75 11.60 10.15
N ASP A 91 -7.19 11.48 8.89
CA ASP A 91 -6.29 11.28 7.74
C ASP A 91 -5.28 12.42 7.65
N LEU A 92 -5.74 13.67 7.79
CA LEU A 92 -4.88 14.85 7.75
C LEU A 92 -3.91 14.92 8.93
N ALA A 93 -4.33 14.54 10.14
CA ALA A 93 -3.46 14.49 11.31
C ALA A 93 -2.35 13.43 11.14
N CYS A 94 -2.71 12.24 10.66
CA CYS A 94 -1.75 11.19 10.31
C CYS A 94 -0.77 11.68 9.25
N GLY A 95 -1.27 12.34 8.20
CA GLY A 95 -0.44 12.86 7.14
C GLY A 95 0.52 13.96 7.60
N PHE A 96 0.04 14.88 8.44
CA PHE A 96 0.89 15.91 9.05
C PHE A 96 2.00 15.30 9.91
N LEU A 97 1.67 14.35 10.80
CA LEU A 97 2.67 13.69 11.64
C LEU A 97 3.67 12.87 10.82
N SER A 98 3.21 12.22 9.74
CA SER A 98 4.08 11.52 8.79
C SER A 98 5.07 12.49 8.13
N LEU A 99 4.61 13.65 7.66
CA LEU A 99 5.47 14.70 7.10
C LEU A 99 6.49 15.21 8.13
N VAL A 100 6.08 15.42 9.39
CA VAL A 100 7.01 15.79 10.47
C VAL A 100 8.09 14.72 10.65
N GLY A 101 7.71 13.43 10.67
CA GLY A 101 8.66 12.32 10.73
C GLY A 101 9.65 12.32 9.56
N LEU A 102 9.19 12.58 8.34
CA LEU A 102 10.06 12.73 7.17
C LEU A 102 11.01 13.92 7.29
N ILE A 103 10.56 15.05 7.83
CA ILE A 103 11.43 16.21 8.08
C ILE A 103 12.51 15.88 9.12
N ILE A 104 12.14 15.22 10.21
CA ILE A 104 13.10 14.78 11.23
C ILE A 104 14.12 13.82 10.63
N TRP A 105 13.67 12.87 9.81
CA TRP A 105 14.55 11.98 9.04
C TRP A 105 15.59 12.76 8.22
N LEU A 106 15.15 13.77 7.46
CA LEU A 106 16.03 14.62 6.63
C LEU A 106 17.08 15.39 7.45
N ILE A 107 16.72 15.83 8.67
CA ILE A 107 17.61 16.63 9.53
C ILE A 107 18.60 15.74 10.30
N THR A 108 18.16 14.56 10.74
CA THR A 108 18.91 13.72 11.68
C THR A 108 20.25 13.26 11.13
N LYS A 109 20.36 12.92 9.84
CA LYS A 109 21.59 12.46 9.16
C LYS A 109 22.37 11.30 9.84
N VAL A 110 21.83 10.67 10.88
CA VAL A 110 22.38 9.50 11.58
C VAL A 110 21.63 8.25 11.12
N GLY A 111 22.34 7.24 10.61
CA GLY A 111 21.77 6.08 9.90
C GLY A 111 20.55 5.44 10.58
N ASN A 112 20.69 4.82 11.75
CA ASN A 112 19.58 4.10 12.39
C ASN A 112 18.46 5.04 12.90
N VAL A 113 18.80 6.23 13.39
CA VAL A 113 17.78 7.18 13.88
C VAL A 113 16.95 7.70 12.71
N ALA A 114 17.59 7.97 11.58
CA ALA A 114 16.93 8.31 10.33
C ALA A 114 15.98 7.19 9.88
N ILE A 115 16.44 5.94 9.84
CA ILE A 115 15.60 4.78 9.48
C ILE A 115 14.40 4.64 10.42
N PHE A 116 14.58 4.83 11.73
CA PHE A 116 13.50 4.79 12.71
C PHE A 116 12.42 5.82 12.40
N PHE A 117 12.78 7.10 12.20
CA PHE A 117 11.80 8.14 11.88
C PHE A 117 11.13 7.91 10.53
N SER A 118 11.83 7.35 9.54
CA SER A 118 11.20 6.95 8.28
C SER A 118 10.15 5.85 8.49
N ILE A 119 10.45 4.80 9.27
CA ILE A 119 9.50 3.73 9.58
C ILE A 119 8.27 4.29 10.32
N VAL A 120 8.48 5.18 11.30
CA VAL A 120 7.37 5.84 12.02
C VAL A 120 6.52 6.68 11.07
N ALA A 121 7.16 7.47 10.20
CA ALA A 121 6.45 8.28 9.21
C ALA A 121 5.60 7.42 8.26
N ASP A 122 6.16 6.31 7.79
CA ASP A 122 5.49 5.40 6.87
C ASP A 122 4.35 4.62 7.55
N GLY A 123 4.53 4.25 8.82
CA GLY A 123 3.47 3.67 9.66
C GLY A 123 2.32 4.65 9.92
N LEU A 124 2.62 5.92 10.19
CA LEU A 124 1.60 6.97 10.30
C LEU A 124 0.86 7.20 8.98
N ALA A 125 1.56 7.11 7.85
CA ALA A 125 0.95 7.14 6.52
C ALA A 125 0.06 5.92 6.26
N ALA A 126 0.32 4.77 6.89
CA ALA A 126 -0.50 3.57 6.76
C ALA A 126 -1.84 3.62 7.52
N LEU A 127 -1.88 4.33 8.66
CA LEU A 127 -3.04 4.34 9.55
C LEU A 127 -4.37 4.74 8.88
N PRO A 128 -4.43 5.77 8.02
CA PRO A 128 -5.68 6.14 7.32
C PRO A 128 -6.23 4.99 6.44
N THR A 129 -5.35 4.24 5.77
CA THR A 129 -5.74 3.06 4.98
C THR A 129 -6.22 1.93 5.89
N LEU A 130 -5.51 1.63 6.98
CA LEU A 130 -5.90 0.58 7.93
C LEU A 130 -7.25 0.87 8.60
N VAL A 131 -7.47 2.10 9.06
CA VAL A 131 -8.74 2.51 9.67
C VAL A 131 -9.87 2.46 8.65
N LYS A 132 -9.60 2.84 7.40
CA LYS A 132 -10.56 2.70 6.31
C LYS A 132 -10.86 1.22 6.02
N ALA A 133 -9.87 0.35 5.89
CA ALA A 133 -10.08 -1.08 5.67
C ALA A 133 -10.86 -1.74 6.82
N TYR A 134 -10.72 -1.23 8.05
CA TYR A 134 -11.51 -1.65 9.20
C TYR A 134 -12.98 -1.17 9.14
N LYS A 135 -13.23 0.09 8.77
CA LYS A 135 -14.59 0.68 8.79
C LYS A 135 -15.39 0.45 7.51
N HIS A 136 -14.69 0.39 6.39
CA HIS A 136 -15.23 0.37 5.02
C HIS A 136 -14.47 -0.65 4.15
N PRO A 137 -14.46 -1.93 4.55
CA PRO A 137 -13.73 -3.01 3.87
C PRO A 137 -14.13 -3.19 2.40
N GLU A 138 -15.36 -2.81 2.03
CA GLU A 138 -15.88 -2.87 0.66
C GLU A 138 -15.19 -1.90 -0.30
N THR A 139 -14.42 -0.95 0.24
CA THR A 139 -13.65 0.03 -0.54
C THR A 139 -12.23 -0.43 -0.84
N GLU A 140 -11.87 -1.65 -0.44
CA GLU A 140 -10.54 -2.26 -0.57
C GLU A 140 -10.63 -3.68 -1.12
N VAL A 141 -9.52 -4.18 -1.66
CA VAL A 141 -9.38 -5.55 -2.18
C VAL A 141 -8.26 -6.28 -1.46
N ALA A 142 -8.50 -7.51 -1.02
CA ALA A 142 -7.57 -8.25 -0.17
C ALA A 142 -6.32 -8.75 -0.92
N TRP A 143 -6.46 -9.10 -2.22
CA TRP A 143 -5.41 -9.78 -2.97
C TRP A 143 -4.10 -8.98 -3.12
N PRO A 144 -4.11 -7.68 -3.46
CA PRO A 144 -2.88 -6.87 -3.51
C PRO A 144 -2.11 -6.86 -2.20
N TRP A 145 -2.80 -6.79 -1.06
CA TRP A 145 -2.16 -6.83 0.26
C TRP A 145 -1.52 -8.19 0.53
N LEU A 146 -2.16 -9.28 0.13
CA LEU A 146 -1.59 -10.63 0.23
C LEU A 146 -0.35 -10.78 -0.67
N ALA A 147 -0.40 -10.27 -1.90
CA ALA A 147 0.73 -10.27 -2.82
C ALA A 147 1.94 -9.53 -2.24
N THR A 148 1.72 -8.35 -1.64
CA THR A 148 2.76 -7.61 -0.91
C THR A 148 3.32 -8.44 0.25
N CYS A 149 2.46 -9.04 1.09
CA CYS A 149 2.92 -9.85 2.21
C CYS A 149 3.80 -11.02 1.76
N PHE A 150 3.39 -11.70 0.69
CA PHE A 150 4.15 -12.81 0.14
C PHE A 150 5.50 -12.35 -0.43
N GLY A 151 5.50 -11.26 -1.21
CA GLY A 151 6.72 -10.69 -1.77
C GLY A 151 7.72 -10.25 -0.71
N VAL A 152 7.25 -9.54 0.32
CA VAL A 152 8.09 -9.09 1.45
C VAL A 152 8.63 -10.27 2.25
N THR A 153 7.81 -11.30 2.49
CA THR A 153 8.25 -12.52 3.19
C THR A 153 9.37 -13.21 2.43
N LEU A 154 9.22 -13.38 1.10
CA LEU A 154 10.28 -13.95 0.27
C LEU A 154 11.57 -13.14 0.36
N THR A 155 11.48 -11.81 0.27
CA THR A 155 12.64 -10.92 0.37
C THR A 155 13.33 -11.05 1.73
N LEU A 156 12.60 -11.06 2.85
CA LEU A 156 13.17 -11.25 4.18
C LEU A 156 13.93 -12.58 4.33
N LEU A 157 13.44 -13.65 3.73
CA LEU A 157 14.06 -14.98 3.75
C LEU A 157 15.37 -15.06 2.93
N THR A 158 15.67 -14.05 2.11
CA THR A 158 16.95 -13.93 1.38
C THR A 158 18.04 -13.21 2.17
N LEU A 159 17.68 -12.47 3.24
CA LEU A 159 18.64 -11.72 4.05
C LEU A 159 19.51 -12.66 4.89
N LYS A 160 20.83 -12.42 4.92
CA LYS A 160 21.80 -13.22 5.70
C LYS A 160 21.65 -13.05 7.19
N GLU A 161 21.43 -11.81 7.59
CA GLU A 161 21.22 -11.42 8.97
C GLU A 161 20.12 -10.37 8.99
N TRP A 162 19.28 -10.40 10.02
CA TRP A 162 18.24 -9.41 10.22
C TRP A 162 18.79 -8.33 11.14
N THR A 163 19.10 -7.18 10.55
CA THR A 163 19.48 -5.97 11.28
C THR A 163 18.33 -4.98 11.23
N PHE A 164 18.33 -4.01 12.13
CA PHE A 164 17.32 -2.95 12.11
C PHE A 164 17.29 -2.22 10.75
N ALA A 165 18.46 -1.94 10.19
CA ALA A 165 18.60 -1.17 8.96
C ALA A 165 18.07 -1.91 7.71
N ASN A 166 18.30 -3.22 7.61
CA ASN A 166 17.93 -3.99 6.41
C ASN A 166 16.52 -4.63 6.50
N SER A 167 15.98 -4.82 7.71
CA SER A 167 14.74 -5.57 7.90
C SER A 167 13.59 -4.73 8.45
N GLY A 168 13.84 -3.57 9.05
CA GLY A 168 12.82 -2.77 9.74
C GLY A 168 11.63 -2.40 8.87
N PHE A 169 11.85 -1.92 7.64
CA PHE A 169 10.78 -1.59 6.69
C PHE A 169 9.95 -2.81 6.28
N TYR A 170 10.60 -3.96 6.06
CA TYR A 170 9.89 -5.18 5.68
C TYR A 170 8.96 -5.67 6.80
N HIS A 171 9.37 -5.53 8.06
CA HIS A 171 8.50 -5.85 9.20
C HIS A 171 7.27 -4.93 9.25
N LEU A 172 7.45 -3.62 8.99
CA LEU A 172 6.33 -2.69 8.89
C LEU A 172 5.37 -3.09 7.76
N TYR A 173 5.89 -3.36 6.56
CA TYR A 173 5.06 -3.73 5.41
C TYR A 173 4.31 -5.04 5.62
N LEU A 174 4.93 -6.02 6.28
CA LEU A 174 4.23 -7.25 6.70
C LEU A 174 3.13 -6.94 7.69
N TYR A 175 3.40 -6.15 8.73
CA TYR A 175 2.40 -5.80 9.73
C TYR A 175 1.19 -5.10 9.08
N CYS A 176 1.42 -4.02 8.32
CA CYS A 176 0.34 -3.29 7.66
C CYS A 176 -0.40 -4.16 6.63
N GLY A 177 0.35 -4.85 5.75
CA GLY A 177 -0.24 -5.68 4.71
C GLY A 177 -1.07 -6.85 5.26
N LEU A 178 -0.63 -7.51 6.33
CA LEU A 178 -1.39 -8.59 6.95
C LEU A 178 -2.66 -8.08 7.62
N ASN A 179 -2.61 -6.91 8.26
CA ASN A 179 -3.80 -6.28 8.84
C ASN A 179 -4.80 -5.90 7.74
N ASP A 180 -4.38 -5.19 6.69
CA ASP A 180 -5.27 -4.83 5.58
C ASP A 180 -5.85 -6.07 4.89
N PHE A 181 -5.03 -7.10 4.65
CA PHE A 181 -5.49 -8.39 4.12
C PHE A 181 -6.56 -9.02 5.02
N TYR A 182 -6.27 -9.15 6.32
CA TYR A 182 -7.17 -9.78 7.30
C TYR A 182 -8.49 -9.02 7.39
N LEU A 183 -8.43 -7.69 7.47
CA LEU A 183 -9.59 -6.82 7.56
C LEU A 183 -10.46 -6.91 6.32
N CYS A 184 -9.87 -6.89 5.13
CA CYS A 184 -10.60 -7.03 3.88
C CYS A 184 -11.21 -8.45 3.75
N ALA A 185 -10.43 -9.50 4.01
CA ALA A 185 -10.85 -10.88 3.82
C ALA A 185 -12.00 -11.30 4.76
N ILE A 186 -11.91 -10.95 6.04
CA ILE A 186 -12.93 -11.36 7.02
C ILE A 186 -14.20 -10.57 6.89
N GLN A 187 -14.11 -9.27 6.63
CA GLN A 187 -15.31 -8.46 6.56
C GLN A 187 -16.11 -8.73 5.28
N VAL A 188 -15.42 -9.02 4.16
CA VAL A 188 -16.08 -9.56 2.95
C VAL A 188 -16.74 -10.92 3.23
N ARG A 189 -16.09 -11.80 4.00
CA ARG A 189 -16.69 -13.08 4.40
C ARG A 189 -17.91 -12.88 5.31
N LYS A 190 -17.85 -11.97 6.29
CA LYS A 190 -18.99 -11.64 7.16
C LYS A 190 -20.14 -11.01 6.37
N ALA A 191 -19.85 -10.13 5.42
CA ALA A 191 -20.86 -9.56 4.52
C ALA A 191 -21.51 -10.62 3.63
N GLY A 192 -20.71 -11.55 3.08
CA GLY A 192 -21.21 -12.69 2.31
C GLY A 192 -22.01 -13.70 3.13
N LEU A 193 -21.68 -13.90 4.40
CA LEU A 193 -22.46 -14.73 5.33
C LEU A 193 -23.76 -14.05 5.76
N LYS A 194 -23.77 -12.72 5.91
CA LYS A 194 -24.96 -11.94 6.30
C LYS A 194 -25.94 -11.74 5.14
N TYR A 195 -25.46 -11.81 3.89
CA TYR A 195 -26.28 -11.72 2.67
C TYR A 195 -25.90 -12.83 1.64
N PRO A 196 -26.34 -14.08 1.85
CA PRO A 196 -25.82 -15.23 1.09
C PRO A 196 -26.17 -15.27 -0.40
N ARG A 197 -27.20 -14.55 -0.86
CA ARG A 197 -27.67 -14.59 -2.27
C ARG A 197 -28.40 -13.31 -2.69
N THR A 198 -27.68 -12.30 -3.16
CA THR A 198 -28.27 -11.21 -3.97
C THR A 198 -27.40 -10.80 -5.16
N ARG A 199 -26.45 -11.64 -5.58
CA ARG A 199 -25.68 -11.39 -6.81
C ARG A 199 -26.53 -11.52 -8.09
N LYS A 200 -27.69 -12.19 -8.03
CA LYS A 200 -28.66 -12.27 -9.13
C LYS A 200 -29.67 -11.11 -9.13
N ALA A 201 -30.08 -10.64 -7.95
CA ALA A 201 -31.09 -9.58 -7.81
C ALA A 201 -30.59 -8.19 -8.26
N ILE A 202 -29.31 -7.84 -8.01
CA ILE A 202 -28.77 -6.53 -8.41
C ILE A 202 -28.59 -6.46 -9.94
N TYR A 203 -28.24 -7.58 -10.59
CA TYR A 203 -28.17 -7.65 -12.05
C TYR A 203 -29.56 -7.61 -12.71
N ASP A 204 -30.56 -8.27 -12.13
CA ASP A 204 -31.93 -8.27 -12.67
C ASP A 204 -32.65 -6.92 -12.45
N THR A 205 -32.37 -6.22 -11.35
CA THR A 205 -33.01 -4.91 -11.06
C THR A 205 -32.45 -3.80 -11.97
N GLN A 206 -31.16 -3.88 -12.34
CA GLN A 206 -30.58 -2.94 -13.33
C GLN A 206 -31.03 -3.23 -14.77
N LYS A 207 -31.45 -4.46 -15.10
CA LYS A 207 -31.94 -4.82 -16.44
C LYS A 207 -33.37 -4.32 -16.68
N HIS A 208 -34.20 -4.26 -15.64
CA HIS A 208 -35.57 -3.74 -15.73
C HIS A 208 -35.67 -2.21 -15.78
N LEU A 209 -34.71 -1.47 -15.22
CA LEU A 209 -34.69 0.00 -15.23
C LEU A 209 -34.14 0.62 -16.54
N ARG A 210 -33.73 -0.20 -17.52
CA ARG A 210 -33.27 0.28 -18.85
C ARG A 210 -34.36 0.23 -19.94
N TRP A 211 -35.58 -0.20 -19.60
CA TRP A 211 -36.70 -0.34 -20.54
C TRP A 211 -38.04 0.17 -19.99
N SER A 212 -38.00 1.16 -19.10
CA SER A 212 -39.16 1.94 -18.62
C SER A 212 -38.85 3.41 -18.73
#